data_AF-A0A1C5K4F5-F1
#
_entry.id   AF-A0A1C5K4F5-F1
#
_cell.length_a   1.000
_cell.length_b   1.000
_cell.length_c   1.000
_cell.angle_alpha   90.00
_cell.angle_beta   90.00
_cell.angle_gamma   90.00
#
_symmetry.space_group_name_H-M   'P 1'
#
loop_
_entity.id
_entity.type
_entity.pdbx_description
1 polymer ?
#
loop_
_entity_poly.entity_id
_entity_poly.type
_entity_poly.pdbx_seq_one_letter_code
_entity_poly.pdbx_strand_id
1 'polypeptide(L)'
;MRSRHRAAAITAALTAAEQDADDRGWDARPALLGLFDTTGHRHAPAIGMRELPVDKAVWRLHEQTVPSPRLPYWVGLTAITEHLTAPNTVASLRQWARAEQRRLIGMAFLCEGLDNHADSTPAHPDGLPVRALIACDTDARHYQILRVRGAASTTTTVFDHSPASVRATVIPMCLRRLLTCALA
;
A
#
# COMPACT_ATOMS: atom_id res chain seq x y z
N MET A 1 -19.37 -7.65 8.26
CA MET A 1 -19.47 -7.57 6.78
C MET A 1 -19.15 -8.93 6.17
N ARG A 2 -19.98 -9.46 5.24
CA ARG A 2 -19.65 -10.72 4.53
C ARG A 2 -18.40 -10.51 3.67
N SER A 3 -17.55 -11.53 3.55
CA SER A 3 -16.21 -11.44 2.92
C SER A 3 -16.19 -10.80 1.52
N ARG A 4 -17.20 -11.06 0.66
CA ARG A 4 -17.32 -10.42 -0.68
C ARG A 4 -17.64 -8.92 -0.63
N HIS A 5 -18.52 -8.50 0.30
CA HIS A 5 -18.82 -7.08 0.49
C HIS A 5 -17.60 -6.30 1.00
N ARG A 6 -16.74 -6.96 1.79
CA ARG A 6 -15.47 -6.37 2.24
C ARG A 6 -14.52 -6.11 1.08
N ALA A 7 -14.33 -7.10 0.22
CA ALA A 7 -13.44 -6.96 -0.94
C ALA A 7 -13.88 -5.80 -1.85
N ALA A 8 -15.19 -5.70 -2.14
CA ALA A 8 -15.72 -4.58 -2.92
C ALA A 8 -15.50 -3.21 -2.24
N ALA A 9 -15.73 -3.12 -0.92
CA ALA A 9 -15.52 -1.88 -0.17
C ALA A 9 -14.04 -1.48 -0.09
N ILE A 10 -13.13 -2.45 0.06
CA ILE A 10 -11.68 -2.21 0.02
C ILE A 10 -11.28 -1.72 -1.37
N THR A 11 -11.72 -2.41 -2.44
CA THR A 11 -11.43 -1.98 -3.81
C THR A 11 -11.90 -0.56 -4.05
N ALA A 12 -13.14 -0.22 -3.68
CA ALA A 12 -13.68 1.13 -3.85
C ALA A 12 -12.86 2.18 -3.09
N ALA A 13 -12.46 1.91 -1.84
CA ALA A 13 -11.62 2.81 -1.06
C ALA A 13 -10.24 2.99 -1.71
N LEU A 14 -9.59 1.90 -2.13
CA LEU A 14 -8.30 1.98 -2.80
C LEU A 14 -8.39 2.76 -4.12
N THR A 15 -9.44 2.55 -4.93
CA THR A 15 -9.66 3.31 -6.16
C THR A 15 -9.83 4.81 -5.86
N ALA A 16 -10.55 5.16 -4.80
CA ALA A 16 -10.69 6.56 -4.37
C ALA A 16 -9.34 7.14 -3.90
N ALA A 17 -8.53 6.41 -3.13
CA ALA A 17 -7.19 6.88 -2.75
C ALA A 17 -6.26 7.08 -3.94
N GLU A 18 -6.36 6.22 -4.96
CA GLU A 18 -5.61 6.38 -6.19
C GLU A 18 -6.05 7.66 -6.92
N GLN A 19 -7.36 7.89 -7.06
CA GLN A 19 -7.87 9.11 -7.68
C GLN A 19 -7.46 10.37 -6.91
N ASP A 20 -7.56 10.35 -5.58
CA ASP A 20 -7.09 11.45 -4.72
C ASP A 20 -5.57 11.69 -4.86
N ALA A 21 -4.78 10.65 -5.13
CA ALA A 21 -3.37 10.80 -5.43
C ALA A 21 -3.16 11.42 -6.81
N ASP A 22 -3.96 11.04 -7.81
CA ASP A 22 -3.90 11.60 -9.16
C ASP A 22 -4.25 13.09 -9.20
N ASP A 23 -5.32 13.48 -8.49
CA ASP A 23 -5.76 14.87 -8.38
C ASP A 23 -4.69 15.77 -7.70
N ARG A 24 -3.85 15.20 -6.84
CA ARG A 24 -2.71 15.89 -6.22
C ARG A 24 -1.47 15.94 -7.11
N GLY A 25 -1.52 15.33 -8.28
CA GLY A 25 -0.41 15.24 -9.22
C GLY A 25 0.52 14.08 -8.93
N TRP A 26 1.63 14.05 -9.65
CA TRP A 26 2.63 12.99 -9.58
C TRP A 26 3.93 13.48 -8.92
N ASP A 27 4.88 12.57 -8.80
CA ASP A 27 6.16 12.71 -8.12
C ASP A 27 6.01 12.86 -6.60
N ALA A 28 4.94 12.27 -6.05
CA ALA A 28 4.72 12.17 -4.62
C ALA A 28 5.59 11.07 -3.99
N ARG A 29 6.00 11.29 -2.73
CA ARG A 29 6.67 10.24 -1.94
C ARG A 29 5.72 9.07 -1.69
N PRO A 30 6.25 7.84 -1.56
CA PRO A 30 5.43 6.71 -1.17
C PRO A 30 4.72 6.91 0.17
N ALA A 31 3.57 6.26 0.31
CA ALA A 31 2.78 6.27 1.54
C ALA A 31 2.41 4.86 1.97
N LEU A 32 2.51 4.60 3.28
CA LEU A 32 1.96 3.41 3.91
C LEU A 32 0.62 3.76 4.54
N LEU A 33 -0.43 3.00 4.23
CA LEU A 33 -1.79 3.28 4.63
C LEU A 33 -2.35 2.10 5.43
N GLY A 34 -3.00 2.37 6.55
CA GLY A 34 -3.88 1.41 7.22
C GLY A 34 -5.29 1.49 6.67
N LEU A 35 -5.93 0.34 6.48
CA LEU A 35 -7.32 0.21 6.07
C LEU A 35 -8.17 -0.10 7.30
N PHE A 36 -9.13 0.76 7.61
CA PHE A 36 -9.94 0.67 8.83
C PHE A 36 -11.41 0.48 8.49
N ASP A 37 -12.04 -0.52 9.10
CA ASP A 37 -13.48 -0.77 8.97
C ASP A 37 -14.26 0.34 9.68
N THR A 38 -15.03 1.14 8.92
CA THR A 38 -15.85 2.23 9.45
C THR A 38 -17.34 1.90 9.50
N THR A 39 -17.72 0.62 9.31
CA THR A 39 -19.12 0.15 9.31
C THR A 39 -19.89 0.43 10.61
N GLY A 40 -19.20 0.81 11.70
CA GLY A 40 -19.82 1.29 12.93
C GLY A 40 -20.62 2.59 12.77
N HIS A 41 -20.40 3.36 11.71
CA HIS A 41 -21.13 4.59 11.40
C HIS A 41 -22.16 4.31 10.29
N ARG A 42 -23.45 4.35 10.64
CA ARG A 42 -24.58 3.87 9.85
C ARG A 42 -24.66 4.51 8.45
N HIS A 43 -24.60 3.67 7.41
CA HIS A 43 -25.43 3.64 6.19
C HIS A 43 -24.73 3.10 4.92
N ALA A 44 -23.43 2.82 4.98
CA ALA A 44 -22.74 2.00 3.97
C ALA A 44 -21.47 1.37 4.57
N PRO A 45 -21.05 0.17 4.14
CA PRO A 45 -19.71 -0.30 4.44
C PRO A 45 -18.69 0.61 3.77
N ALA A 46 -18.06 1.46 4.56
CA ALA A 46 -16.95 2.30 4.14
C ALA A 46 -15.64 1.80 4.80
N ILE A 47 -14.55 1.93 4.05
CA ILE A 47 -13.20 1.66 4.54
C ILE A 47 -12.50 3.01 4.62
N GLY A 48 -12.12 3.39 5.83
CA GLY A 48 -11.29 4.57 6.07
C GLY A 48 -9.83 4.23 5.82
N MET A 49 -9.07 5.18 5.28
CA MET A 49 -7.63 5.05 5.11
C MET A 49 -6.90 6.06 5.97
N ARG A 50 -5.84 5.62 6.64
CA ARG A 50 -4.97 6.49 7.41
C ARG A 50 -3.52 6.22 7.08
N GLU A 51 -2.78 7.28 6.78
CA GLU A 51 -1.34 7.18 6.59
C GLU A 51 -0.63 6.85 7.91
N LEU A 52 0.28 5.88 7.85
CA LEU A 52 1.20 5.54 8.93
C LEU A 52 2.26 6.66 9.01
N PRO A 53 2.54 7.22 10.21
CA PRO A 53 3.45 8.35 10.35
C PRO A 53 4.91 7.90 10.20
N VAL A 54 5.32 7.65 8.96
CA VAL A 54 6.70 7.33 8.58
C VAL A 54 7.45 8.64 8.31
N ASP A 55 8.68 8.77 8.83
CA ASP A 55 9.53 9.90 8.49
C ASP A 55 9.79 9.91 6.97
N LYS A 56 9.35 10.99 6.31
CA LYS A 56 9.53 11.18 4.87
C LYS A 56 11.01 11.22 4.46
N ALA A 57 11.93 11.44 5.39
CA ALA A 57 13.36 11.36 5.16
C ALA A 57 13.81 9.97 4.67
N VAL A 58 13.11 8.90 5.06
CA VAL A 58 13.37 7.53 4.56
C VAL A 58 13.28 7.47 3.04
N TRP A 59 12.38 8.25 2.44
CA TRP A 59 12.18 8.26 1.00
C TRP A 59 13.23 9.08 0.23
N ARG A 60 14.00 9.95 0.91
CA ARG A 60 14.98 10.83 0.26
C ARG A 60 16.13 10.08 -0.41
N LEU A 61 16.47 8.89 0.08
CA LEU A 61 17.47 8.02 -0.55
C LEU A 61 17.06 7.60 -1.98
N HIS A 62 15.77 7.68 -2.29
CA HIS A 62 15.20 7.35 -3.60
C HIS A 62 15.02 8.58 -4.51
N GLU A 63 15.15 9.79 -3.96
CA GLU A 63 15.03 11.08 -4.67
C GLU A 63 16.35 11.51 -5.35
N GLN A 64 17.42 10.71 -5.25
CA GLN A 64 18.73 11.07 -5.79
C GLN A 64 18.65 11.31 -7.31
N THR A 65 18.94 12.54 -7.71
CA THR A 65 18.95 13.06 -9.09
C THR A 65 20.28 12.84 -9.81
N VAL A 66 21.21 12.14 -9.18
CA VAL A 66 22.54 11.78 -9.73
C VAL A 66 22.35 10.72 -10.82
N PRO A 67 23.22 10.59 -11.84
CA PRO A 67 23.10 9.59 -12.92
C PRO A 67 23.25 8.12 -12.49
N SER A 68 23.08 7.82 -11.20
CA SER A 68 23.10 6.49 -10.63
C SER A 68 21.71 5.84 -10.74
N PRO A 69 21.59 4.51 -10.85
CA PRO A 69 20.30 3.84 -10.75
C PRO A 69 19.59 4.26 -9.46
N ARG A 70 18.36 4.77 -9.60
CA ARG A 70 17.50 5.08 -8.45
C ARG A 70 17.23 3.79 -7.70
N LEU A 71 17.37 3.81 -6.37
CA LEU A 71 17.02 2.66 -5.55
C LEU A 71 15.50 2.45 -5.61
N PRO A 72 15.02 1.21 -5.86
CA PRO A 72 13.59 0.93 -5.86
C PRO A 72 12.94 1.22 -4.50
N TYR A 73 11.69 1.66 -4.49
CA TYR A 73 10.98 2.02 -3.25
C TYR A 73 10.75 0.83 -2.30
N TRP A 74 10.80 -0.40 -2.80
CA TRP A 74 10.71 -1.59 -1.96
C TRP A 74 11.87 -1.69 -0.96
N VAL A 75 13.04 -1.11 -1.25
CA VAL A 75 14.18 -1.08 -0.32
C VAL A 75 13.82 -0.27 0.93
N GLY A 76 13.23 0.91 0.74
CA GLY A 76 12.75 1.75 1.84
C GLY A 76 11.62 1.08 2.62
N LEU A 77 10.69 0.41 1.91
CA LEU A 77 9.62 -0.37 2.54
C LEU A 77 10.15 -1.51 3.41
N THR A 78 11.18 -2.24 2.96
CA THR A 78 11.83 -3.29 3.75
C THR A 78 12.42 -2.72 5.04
N ALA A 79 13.17 -1.62 4.94
CA ALA A 79 13.77 -0.97 6.11
C ALA A 79 12.72 -0.49 7.12
N ILE A 80 11.63 0.13 6.64
CA ILE A 80 10.50 0.54 7.49
C ILE A 80 9.85 -0.68 8.16
N THR A 81 9.66 -1.75 7.41
CA THR A 81 9.06 -2.99 7.91
C THR A 81 9.91 -3.62 8.99
N GLU A 82 11.22 -3.76 8.77
CA GLU A 82 12.17 -4.25 9.76
C GLU A 82 12.13 -3.39 11.02
N HIS A 83 12.19 -2.07 10.86
CA HIS A 83 12.13 -1.14 11.98
C HIS A 83 10.85 -1.27 12.76
N LEU A 84 9.66 -1.23 12.13
CA LEU A 84 8.36 -1.22 12.82
C LEU A 84 7.91 -2.59 13.35
N THR A 85 8.56 -3.66 12.93
CA THR A 85 8.27 -5.03 13.40
C THR A 85 9.32 -5.53 14.38
N ALA A 86 10.30 -4.70 14.73
CA ALA A 86 11.28 -5.01 15.77
C ALA A 86 10.61 -5.03 17.17
N PRO A 87 11.13 -5.83 18.12
CA PRO A 87 10.53 -5.97 19.45
C PRO A 87 10.34 -4.67 20.23
N ASN A 88 11.21 -3.68 20.02
CA ASN A 88 11.22 -2.41 20.73
C ASN A 88 10.27 -1.35 20.13
N THR A 89 9.78 -1.54 18.91
CA THR A 89 9.00 -0.55 18.14
C THR A 89 7.62 -1.06 17.76
N VAL A 90 7.38 -2.37 17.81
CA VAL A 90 6.08 -2.98 17.50
C VAL A 90 4.94 -2.42 18.37
N ALA A 91 5.25 -2.00 19.59
CA ALA A 91 4.28 -1.33 20.47
C ALA A 91 3.76 -0.01 19.86
N SER A 92 4.62 0.77 19.21
CA SER A 92 4.24 2.01 18.52
C SER A 92 3.32 1.75 17.33
N LEU A 93 3.61 0.70 16.54
CA LEU A 93 2.75 0.29 15.43
C LEU A 93 1.35 -0.13 15.93
N ARG A 94 1.30 -0.92 17.02
CA ARG A 94 0.04 -1.32 17.66
C ARG A 94 -0.72 -0.13 18.25
N GLN A 95 -0.01 0.81 18.88
CA GLN A 95 -0.60 2.01 19.45
C GLN A 95 -1.24 2.87 18.36
N TRP A 96 -0.54 3.08 17.24
CA TRP A 96 -1.11 3.75 16.07
C TRP A 96 -2.37 3.06 15.56
N ALA A 97 -2.34 1.73 15.38
CA ALA A 97 -3.52 0.99 14.91
C ALA A 97 -4.72 1.11 15.87
N ARG A 98 -4.48 1.17 17.19
CA ARG A 98 -5.53 1.33 18.21
C ARG A 98 -6.04 2.76 18.32
N ALA A 99 -5.21 3.77 18.03
CA ALA A 99 -5.57 5.18 18.15
C ALA A 99 -6.73 5.58 17.22
N GLU A 100 -6.90 4.89 16.10
CA GLU A 100 -7.98 5.15 15.14
C GLU A 100 -9.38 4.73 15.65
N GLN A 101 -9.47 4.10 16.83
CA GLN A 101 -10.73 3.60 17.44
C GLN A 101 -11.59 2.76 16.49
N ARG A 102 -10.97 2.19 15.45
CA ARG A 102 -11.58 1.43 14.37
C ARG A 102 -10.78 0.17 14.17
N ARG A 103 -11.42 -0.86 13.62
CA ARG A 103 -10.75 -2.13 13.36
C ARG A 103 -9.85 -2.00 12.13
N LEU A 104 -8.54 -2.16 12.31
CA LEU A 104 -7.61 -2.37 11.20
C LEU A 104 -7.96 -3.68 10.48
N ILE A 105 -8.19 -3.60 9.17
CA ILE A 105 -8.57 -4.73 8.32
C ILE A 105 -7.61 -4.96 7.15
N GLY A 106 -6.60 -4.10 6.99
CA GLY A 106 -5.57 -4.27 5.96
C GLY A 106 -4.52 -3.17 6.00
N MET A 107 -3.49 -3.34 5.18
CA MET A 107 -2.43 -2.35 4.95
C MET A 107 -2.25 -2.18 3.45
N ALA A 108 -1.93 -0.96 3.01
CA ALA A 108 -1.65 -0.64 1.62
C ALA A 108 -0.36 0.19 1.49
N PHE A 109 0.26 0.10 0.32
CA PHE A 109 1.43 0.87 -0.07
C PHE A 109 1.14 1.56 -1.39
N LEU A 110 1.19 2.88 -1.38
CA LEU A 110 1.09 3.74 -2.56
C LEU A 110 2.50 4.16 -2.97
N CYS A 111 2.91 3.89 -4.20
CA CYS A 111 4.16 4.36 -4.75
C CYS A 111 4.01 4.72 -6.24
N GLU A 112 4.95 5.52 -6.73
CA GLU A 112 5.06 5.89 -8.13
C GLU A 112 6.44 5.49 -8.63
N GLY A 113 6.58 4.99 -9.84
CA GLY A 113 7.89 4.61 -10.34
C GLY A 113 7.93 4.27 -11.81
N LEU A 114 9.14 4.32 -12.35
CA LEU A 114 9.51 3.82 -13.67
C LEU A 114 9.95 2.35 -13.63
N ASP A 115 9.66 1.64 -12.54
CA ASP A 115 10.37 0.40 -12.19
C ASP A 115 10.15 -0.71 -13.22
N ASN A 116 11.02 -0.74 -14.24
CA ASN A 116 11.20 -1.81 -15.22
C ASN A 116 11.79 -3.09 -14.58
N HIS A 117 11.83 -3.15 -13.25
CA HIS A 117 12.28 -4.32 -12.52
C HIS A 117 11.09 -5.27 -12.32
N ALA A 118 11.19 -6.44 -12.96
CA ALA A 118 10.18 -7.51 -12.97
C ALA A 118 9.64 -7.92 -11.58
N ASP A 119 10.36 -7.57 -10.50
CA ASP A 119 10.11 -8.06 -9.14
C ASP A 119 9.40 -7.07 -8.20
N SER A 120 9.08 -5.84 -8.61
CA SER A 120 8.66 -4.82 -7.62
C SER A 120 7.52 -3.89 -7.98
N THR A 121 7.39 -3.47 -9.23
CA THR A 121 6.24 -2.66 -9.67
C THR A 121 5.98 -2.93 -11.14
N PRO A 122 4.72 -2.94 -11.61
CA PRO A 122 4.46 -3.10 -13.03
C PRO A 122 4.97 -1.86 -13.75
N ALA A 123 5.99 -2.01 -14.59
CA ALA A 123 6.34 -0.99 -15.57
C ALA A 123 5.42 -1.07 -16.78
N HIS A 124 5.10 0.08 -17.35
CA HIS A 124 4.51 0.11 -18.68
C HIS A 124 5.58 -0.25 -19.71
N PRO A 125 5.29 -1.08 -20.73
CA PRO A 125 6.27 -1.48 -21.75
C PRO A 125 6.91 -0.29 -22.49
N ASP A 126 6.21 0.84 -22.56
CA ASP A 126 6.70 2.07 -23.20
C ASP A 126 7.61 2.93 -22.30
N GLY A 127 7.98 2.44 -21.10
CA GLY A 127 8.79 3.18 -20.14
C GLY A 127 8.05 4.38 -19.52
N LEU A 128 6.71 4.36 -19.52
CA LEU A 128 5.91 5.38 -18.85
C LEU A 128 5.85 5.10 -17.33
N PRO A 129 5.95 6.14 -16.47
CA PRO A 129 5.79 5.97 -15.04
C PRO A 129 4.43 5.35 -14.68
N VAL A 130 4.44 4.45 -13.70
CA VAL A 130 3.25 3.79 -13.16
C VAL A 130 3.12 4.14 -11.68
N ARG A 131 1.92 4.54 -11.27
CA ARG A 131 1.50 4.60 -9.88
C ARG A 131 0.87 3.26 -9.52
N ALA A 132 1.34 2.67 -8.43
CA ALA A 132 0.82 1.43 -7.89
C ALA A 132 0.30 1.64 -6.47
N LEU A 133 -0.92 1.19 -6.23
CA LEU A 133 -1.50 1.04 -4.90
C LEU A 133 -1.74 -0.45 -4.64
N ILE A 134 -0.88 -1.03 -3.81
CA ILE A 134 -0.88 -2.46 -3.48
C ILE A 134 -1.37 -2.61 -2.06
N ALA A 135 -2.32 -3.51 -1.81
CA ALA A 135 -2.85 -3.76 -0.46
C ALA A 135 -2.95 -5.23 -0.12
N CYS A 136 -2.93 -5.52 1.18
CA CYS A 136 -3.17 -6.84 1.77
C CYS A 136 -4.18 -6.70 2.92
N ASP A 137 -5.23 -7.53 2.93
CA ASP A 137 -6.25 -7.53 3.99
C ASP A 137 -6.06 -8.68 5.01
N THR A 138 -6.87 -8.66 6.07
CA THR A 138 -6.82 -9.70 7.13
C THR A 138 -7.22 -11.10 6.64
N ASP A 139 -7.90 -11.18 5.50
CA ASP A 139 -8.28 -12.45 4.87
C ASP A 139 -7.17 -12.92 3.89
N ALA A 140 -6.00 -12.27 3.91
CA ALA A 140 -4.83 -12.49 3.05
C ALA A 140 -5.09 -12.29 1.55
N ARG A 141 -6.13 -11.54 1.19
CA ARG A 141 -6.35 -11.11 -0.19
C ARG A 141 -5.38 -10.01 -0.54
N HIS A 142 -4.98 -9.98 -1.81
CA HIS A 142 -4.14 -8.90 -2.33
C HIS A 142 -4.89 -8.10 -3.38
N TYR A 143 -4.71 -6.79 -3.32
CA TYR A 143 -5.32 -5.82 -4.21
C TYR A 143 -4.21 -5.06 -4.90
N GLN A 144 -4.38 -4.78 -6.18
CA GLN A 144 -3.44 -4.03 -6.98
C GLN A 144 -4.23 -3.07 -7.87
N ILE A 145 -3.98 -1.78 -7.69
CA ILE A 145 -4.49 -0.72 -8.55
C ILE A 145 -3.31 -0.04 -9.21
N LEU A 146 -3.36 0.07 -10.52
CA LEU A 146 -2.29 0.64 -11.34
C LEU A 146 -2.84 1.78 -12.19
N ARG A 147 -2.13 2.90 -12.21
CA ARG A 147 -2.35 3.97 -13.18
C ARG A 147 -1.05 4.23 -13.93
N VAL A 148 -1.13 4.27 -15.25
CA VAL A 148 -0.02 4.75 -16.09
C VAL A 148 -0.14 6.28 -16.16
N ARG A 149 0.97 7.01 -16.08
CA ARG A 149 0.95 8.48 -16.15
C ARG A 149 0.29 8.95 -17.44
N GLY A 150 -0.72 9.82 -17.30
CA GLY A 150 -1.53 10.34 -18.41
C GLY A 150 -2.70 9.43 -18.84
N ALA A 151 -2.86 8.24 -18.25
CA ALA A 151 -4.03 7.40 -18.50
C ALA A 151 -5.26 7.92 -17.78
N ALA A 152 -6.41 7.88 -18.47
CA ALA A 152 -7.70 8.31 -17.92
C ALA A 152 -8.27 7.34 -16.85
N SER A 153 -7.85 6.08 -16.87
CA SER A 153 -8.40 5.02 -16.02
C SER A 153 -7.31 4.19 -15.34
N THR A 154 -7.69 3.46 -14.30
CA THR A 154 -6.84 2.49 -13.61
C THR A 154 -7.09 1.06 -14.07
N THR A 155 -6.09 0.21 -13.91
CA THR A 155 -6.24 -1.25 -13.93
C THR A 155 -6.34 -1.74 -12.49
N THR A 156 -7.42 -2.46 -12.17
CA THR A 156 -7.64 -3.02 -10.83
C THR A 156 -7.62 -4.54 -10.90
N THR A 157 -6.80 -5.17 -10.06
CA THR A 157 -6.71 -6.63 -9.92
C THR A 157 -6.89 -7.00 -8.46
N VAL A 158 -7.73 -8.01 -8.21
CA VAL A 158 -7.96 -8.57 -6.86
C VAL A 158 -7.66 -10.05 -6.91
N PHE A 159 -6.80 -10.50 -5.98
CA PHE A 159 -6.46 -11.90 -5.81
C PHE A 159 -7.07 -12.41 -4.51
N ASP A 160 -8.19 -13.13 -4.61
CA ASP A 160 -8.81 -13.83 -3.47
C ASP A 160 -7.84 -14.82 -2.83
N HIS A 161 -7.04 -15.48 -3.67
CA HIS A 161 -5.94 -16.36 -3.28
C HIS A 161 -4.71 -16.01 -4.10
N SER A 162 -3.86 -15.13 -3.58
CA SER A 162 -2.69 -14.65 -4.31
C SER A 162 -1.77 -15.79 -4.69
N PRO A 163 -1.37 -15.94 -5.97
CA PRO A 163 -0.42 -16.94 -6.40
C PRO A 163 0.88 -16.90 -5.60
N ALA A 164 1.60 -18.02 -5.54
CA ALA A 164 2.87 -18.10 -4.81
C ALA A 164 3.88 -17.02 -5.28
N SER A 165 3.91 -16.75 -6.58
CA SER A 165 4.74 -15.68 -7.17
C SER A 165 4.41 -14.30 -6.60
N VAL A 166 3.12 -13.93 -6.53
CA VAL A 166 2.69 -12.64 -5.96
C VAL A 166 3.04 -12.55 -4.48
N ARG A 167 2.80 -13.61 -3.70
CA ARG A 167 3.13 -13.63 -2.27
C ARG A 167 4.62 -13.56 -1.97
N ALA A 168 5.46 -14.00 -2.91
CA ALA A 168 6.91 -13.98 -2.79
C ALA A 168 7.51 -12.59 -3.09
N THR A 169 6.73 -11.66 -3.67
CA THR A 169 7.21 -10.30 -3.91
C THR A 169 7.33 -9.48 -2.62
N VAL A 170 8.28 -8.54 -2.59
CA VAL A 170 8.69 -7.81 -1.39
C VAL A 170 7.53 -7.02 -0.77
N ILE A 171 6.74 -6.31 -1.59
CA ILE A 171 5.69 -5.41 -1.11
C ILE A 171 4.57 -6.19 -0.37
N PRO A 172 3.90 -7.19 -0.98
CA PRO A 172 2.99 -8.12 -0.29
C PRO A 172 3.53 -8.70 1.01
N MET A 173 4.79 -9.16 1.02
CA MET A 173 5.42 -9.74 2.20
C MET A 173 5.54 -8.72 3.34
N CYS A 174 6.01 -7.50 3.03
CA CYS A 174 6.14 -6.41 3.98
C CYS A 174 4.79 -6.00 4.57
N LEU A 175 3.78 -5.79 3.71
CA LEU A 175 2.42 -5.43 4.13
C LEU A 175 1.81 -6.48 5.05
N ARG A 176 1.96 -7.77 4.72
CA ARG A 176 1.47 -8.87 5.56
C ARG A 176 2.16 -8.90 6.92
N ARG A 177 3.48 -8.69 6.96
CA ARG A 177 4.26 -8.67 8.21
C ARG A 177 3.83 -7.50 9.10
N LEU A 178 3.72 -6.29 8.54
CA LEU A 178 3.22 -5.11 9.23
C LEU A 178 1.81 -5.34 9.80
N LEU A 179 0.90 -5.86 8.97
CA LEU A 179 -0.48 -6.14 9.39
C LEU A 179 -0.53 -7.15 10.53
N THR A 180 0.24 -8.24 10.44
CA THR A 180 0.31 -9.27 11.49
C THR A 180 0.79 -8.69 12.81
N CYS A 181 1.87 -7.90 12.78
CA CYS A 181 2.42 -7.27 13.98
C CYS A 181 1.49 -6.21 14.59
N ALA A 182 0.77 -5.46 13.77
CA ALA A 182 -0.19 -4.45 14.21
C ALA A 182 -1.44 -5.05 14.88
N LEU A 183 -1.82 -6.28 14.50
CA LEU A 183 -2.99 -6.98 15.02
C LEU A 183 -2.71 -7.89 16.22
N ALA A 184 -1.47 -8.32 16.39
CA ALA A 184 -1.02 -9.11 17.54
C ALA A 184 -1.04 -8.30 18.85
#